data_AF-A0AAW1P132-F1
#
_entry.id   AF-A0AAW1P132-F1
#
_cell.length_a   1.000
_cell.length_b   1.000
_cell.length_c   1.000
_cell.angle_alpha   90.00
_cell.angle_beta   90.00
_cell.angle_gamma   90.00
#
_symmetry.space_group_name_H-M   'P 1'
#
loop_
_entity.id
_entity.type
_entity.pdbx_description
1 polymer ?
#
loop_
_entity_poly.entity_id
_entity_poly.type
_entity_poly.pdbx_seq_one_letter_code
_entity_poly.pdbx_strand_id
1 'polypeptide(L)'
;MEDAAARRARLKALRAAAEAEGPGDQPVSASAEDLEAAAQPTTATEEPQLKFRNYTVKNNKRVAHDTIQPAQPPELVEPVIEPVDQTEDPLASVAPRQANWDLRRDVAKKLEKLDRRTQRAMLTLMQQQERDRLEDAGGIRD
;
A
#
# COMPACT_ATOMS: atom_id res chain seq x y z
N MET A 1 13.81 -22.45 11.14
CA MET A 1 13.03 -22.06 9.95
C MET A 1 12.96 -23.28 9.06
N GLU A 2 11.78 -23.74 8.63
CA GLU A 2 11.71 -24.86 7.69
C GLU A 2 12.32 -24.44 6.35
N ASP A 3 13.22 -25.25 5.80
CA ASP A 3 13.83 -24.99 4.49
C ASP A 3 12.76 -24.96 3.40
N ALA A 4 12.92 -24.09 2.39
CA ALA A 4 11.93 -23.89 1.34
C ALA A 4 11.57 -25.18 0.58
N ALA A 5 12.50 -26.14 0.51
CA ALA A 5 12.27 -27.45 -0.06
C ALA A 5 11.29 -28.32 0.76
N ALA A 6 11.38 -28.28 2.10
CA ALA A 6 10.52 -29.05 2.99
C ALA A 6 9.05 -28.59 2.92
N ARG A 7 8.82 -27.26 2.88
CA ARG A 7 7.48 -26.69 2.71
C ARG A 7 6.87 -27.06 1.36
N ARG A 8 7.65 -27.03 0.28
CA ARG A 8 7.18 -27.42 -1.06
C ARG A 8 6.80 -28.89 -1.13
N ALA A 9 7.58 -29.78 -0.53
CA ALA A 9 7.27 -31.21 -0.47
C ALA A 9 5.96 -31.46 0.31
N ARG A 10 5.78 -30.80 1.45
CA ARG A 10 4.56 -30.91 2.27
C ARG A 10 3.32 -30.43 1.53
N LEU A 11 3.38 -29.28 0.86
CA LEU A 11 2.25 -28.75 0.10
C LEU A 11 1.89 -29.65 -1.11
N LYS A 12 2.90 -30.25 -1.76
CA LYS A 12 2.67 -31.20 -2.85
C LYS A 12 1.95 -32.46 -2.35
N ALA A 13 2.32 -32.96 -1.16
CA ALA A 13 1.65 -34.11 -0.55
C ALA A 13 0.19 -33.80 -0.16
N LEU A 14 -0.08 -32.62 0.43
CA LEU A 14 -1.45 -32.20 0.76
C LEU A 14 -2.32 -32.04 -0.49
N ARG A 15 -1.77 -31.48 -1.57
CA ARG A 15 -2.50 -31.33 -2.83
C ARG A 15 -2.81 -32.68 -3.48
N ALA A 16 -1.87 -33.62 -3.45
CA ALA A 16 -2.09 -34.98 -3.94
C ALA A 16 -3.15 -35.73 -3.11
N ALA A 17 -3.18 -35.52 -1.79
CA ALA A 17 -4.22 -36.08 -0.93
C ALA A 17 -5.61 -35.49 -1.24
N ALA A 18 -5.70 -34.17 -1.42
CA ALA A 18 -6.94 -33.49 -1.77
C ALA A 18 -7.43 -33.77 -3.21
N GLU A 19 -6.59 -34.31 -4.07
CA GLU A 19 -6.97 -34.73 -5.42
C GLU A 19 -7.38 -36.22 -5.46
N ALA A 20 -6.82 -37.04 -4.57
CA ALA A 20 -7.24 -38.41 -4.33
C ALA A 20 -8.58 -38.48 -3.57
N GLU A 21 -8.79 -37.57 -2.60
CA GLU A 21 -10.10 -37.24 -2.07
C GLU A 21 -10.79 -36.27 -3.04
N GLY A 22 -11.31 -36.79 -4.16
CA GLY A 22 -12.11 -36.00 -5.12
C GLY A 22 -13.19 -35.16 -4.43
N PRO A 23 -13.74 -34.12 -5.07
CA PRO A 23 -14.46 -33.01 -4.42
C PRO A 23 -15.59 -33.52 -3.52
N GLY A 24 -15.27 -33.68 -2.24
CA GLY A 24 -16.23 -34.02 -1.20
C GLY A 24 -17.04 -32.78 -0.93
N ASP A 25 -18.18 -32.67 -1.61
CA ASP A 25 -19.24 -31.76 -1.21
C ASP A 25 -19.78 -32.24 0.14
N GLN A 26 -19.37 -31.55 1.20
CA GLN A 26 -20.13 -31.51 2.45
C GLN A 26 -20.55 -30.05 2.66
N PRO A 27 -21.73 -29.68 2.14
CA PRO A 27 -22.45 -28.54 2.63
C PRO A 27 -23.01 -28.90 4.01
N VAL A 28 -22.76 -28.04 4.98
CA VAL A 28 -23.45 -28.07 6.27
C VAL A 28 -24.96 -27.89 6.04
N SER A 29 -25.68 -29.00 6.10
CA SER A 29 -27.08 -29.17 6.51
C SER A 29 -28.11 -28.11 6.07
N ALA A 30 -28.81 -28.40 4.98
CA ALA A 30 -30.27 -28.22 4.88
C ALA A 30 -30.80 -29.18 3.80
N SER A 31 -31.52 -30.21 4.24
CA SER A 31 -32.02 -31.33 3.44
C SER A 31 -32.80 -30.89 2.20
N ALA A 32 -32.38 -31.36 1.02
CA ALA A 32 -32.98 -31.04 -0.28
C ALA A 32 -33.68 -32.24 -0.94
N GLU A 33 -33.96 -33.32 -0.22
CA GLU A 33 -34.47 -34.56 -0.83
C GLU A 33 -35.57 -35.20 0.02
N ASP A 34 -36.70 -34.51 0.06
CA ASP A 34 -38.03 -35.08 0.27
C ASP A 34 -38.98 -34.02 -0.29
N LEU A 35 -39.44 -34.21 -1.54
CA LEU A 35 -40.66 -33.60 -2.15
C LEU A 35 -40.70 -33.76 -3.69
N GLU A 36 -40.10 -34.79 -4.28
CA GLU A 36 -40.21 -35.05 -5.74
C GLU A 36 -41.29 -36.09 -6.11
N ALA A 37 -42.45 -36.08 -5.44
CA ALA A 37 -43.55 -36.98 -5.79
C ALA A 37 -44.95 -36.49 -5.39
N ALA A 38 -45.33 -35.26 -5.73
CA ALA A 38 -46.74 -34.89 -5.92
C ALA A 38 -46.89 -33.49 -6.52
N ALA A 39 -47.77 -33.39 -7.53
CA ALA A 39 -48.41 -32.18 -8.05
C ALA A 39 -47.67 -31.39 -9.15
N GLN A 40 -48.14 -31.63 -10.38
CA GLN A 40 -48.06 -30.76 -11.55
C GLN A 40 -48.46 -29.29 -11.26
N PRO A 41 -48.07 -28.33 -12.12
CA PRO A 41 -48.17 -26.90 -11.85
C PRO A 41 -49.57 -26.36 -12.09
N THR A 42 -50.26 -25.95 -11.04
CA THR A 42 -51.51 -25.17 -11.14
C THR A 42 -51.58 -24.15 -10.03
N THR A 43 -51.31 -22.89 -10.36
CA THR A 43 -52.23 -21.74 -10.25
C THR A 43 -51.39 -20.47 -10.26
N ALA A 44 -51.58 -19.67 -11.30
CA ALA A 44 -51.08 -18.31 -11.42
C ALA A 44 -51.31 -17.55 -10.10
N THR A 45 -50.22 -17.30 -9.37
CA THR A 45 -50.24 -16.39 -8.24
C THR A 45 -49.91 -15.04 -8.85
N GLU A 46 -50.94 -14.25 -9.17
CA GLU A 46 -50.77 -12.89 -9.66
C GLU A 46 -50.08 -12.06 -8.57
N GLU A 47 -48.80 -11.74 -8.76
CA GLU A 47 -48.10 -10.79 -7.89
C GLU A 47 -48.82 -9.44 -7.97
N PRO A 48 -49.09 -8.75 -6.84
CA PRO A 48 -49.84 -7.51 -6.86
C PRO A 48 -49.07 -6.43 -7.63
N GLN A 49 -49.60 -6.02 -8.79
CA GLN A 49 -49.03 -4.94 -9.58
C GLN A 49 -49.20 -3.60 -8.86
N LEU A 50 -48.11 -3.12 -8.27
CA LEU A 50 -48.08 -1.84 -7.56
C LEU A 50 -48.14 -0.68 -8.56
N LYS A 51 -49.29 -0.01 -8.65
CA LYS A 51 -49.48 1.18 -9.49
C LYS A 51 -49.37 2.44 -8.65
N PHE A 52 -48.23 3.14 -8.78
CA PHE A 52 -48.07 4.45 -8.16
C PHE A 52 -48.87 5.49 -8.93
N ARG A 53 -49.71 6.23 -8.20
CA ARG A 53 -50.44 7.36 -8.77
C ARG A 53 -49.49 8.55 -8.80
N ASN A 54 -49.27 9.11 -9.99
CA ASN A 54 -48.56 10.37 -10.12
C ASN A 54 -49.49 11.50 -9.67
N TYR A 55 -49.27 12.01 -8.46
CA TYR A 55 -50.02 13.15 -7.94
C TYR A 55 -49.29 14.45 -8.26
N THR A 56 -49.98 15.37 -8.91
CA THR A 56 -49.53 16.76 -8.98
C THR A 56 -49.73 17.40 -7.60
N VAL A 57 -48.66 17.95 -7.04
CA VAL A 57 -48.72 18.61 -5.73
C VAL A 57 -49.58 19.87 -5.88
N LYS A 58 -50.67 19.97 -5.10
CA LYS A 58 -51.59 21.13 -5.16
C LYS A 58 -50.88 22.47 -4.87
N ASN A 59 -49.75 22.42 -4.17
CA ASN A 59 -48.96 23.58 -3.74
C ASN A 59 -47.54 23.53 -4.32
N ASN A 60 -47.41 23.74 -5.64
CA ASN A 60 -46.11 23.83 -6.31
C ASN A 60 -45.25 25.04 -5.87
N LYS A 61 -45.79 25.97 -5.09
CA LYS A 61 -45.05 27.17 -4.63
C LYS A 61 -43.91 26.86 -3.66
N ARG A 62 -43.97 25.75 -2.91
CA ARG A 62 -42.91 25.31 -1.98
C ARG A 62 -42.00 24.21 -2.56
N VAL A 63 -42.44 23.57 -3.64
CA VAL A 63 -41.74 22.46 -4.32
C VAL A 63 -41.08 22.94 -5.62
N ALA A 64 -41.28 24.20 -6.01
CA ALA A 64 -40.39 24.87 -6.95
C ALA A 64 -39.04 25.01 -6.25
N HIS A 65 -38.21 23.98 -6.41
CA HIS A 65 -36.83 24.01 -5.99
C HIS A 65 -36.19 25.19 -6.74
N ASP A 66 -35.62 26.13 -5.99
CA ASP A 66 -34.81 27.19 -6.58
C ASP A 66 -33.76 26.50 -7.45
N THR A 67 -33.96 26.58 -8.75
CA THR A 67 -33.08 25.94 -9.71
C THR A 67 -31.86 26.84 -9.79
N ILE A 68 -30.90 26.58 -8.92
CA ILE A 68 -29.62 27.30 -8.89
C ILE A 68 -28.96 27.04 -10.23
N GLN A 69 -28.46 28.11 -10.87
CA GLN A 69 -27.72 27.96 -12.12
C GLN A 69 -26.54 27.01 -11.89
N PRO A 70 -26.30 26.05 -12.80
CA PRO A 70 -25.15 25.17 -12.67
C PRO A 70 -23.89 26.02 -12.60
N ALA A 71 -23.06 25.79 -11.58
CA ALA A 71 -21.79 26.51 -11.44
C ALA A 71 -20.95 26.25 -12.70
N GLN A 72 -20.55 27.31 -13.39
CA GLN A 72 -19.65 27.18 -14.54
C GLN A 72 -18.24 27.01 -13.98
N PRO A 73 -17.66 25.79 -14.06
CA PRO A 73 -16.28 25.61 -13.63
C PRO A 73 -15.38 26.51 -14.49
N PRO A 74 -14.30 27.08 -13.92
CA PRO A 74 -13.32 27.80 -14.71
C PRO A 74 -12.78 26.87 -15.81
N GLU A 75 -12.53 27.42 -16.99
CA GLU A 75 -11.87 26.68 -18.07
C GLU A 75 -10.56 26.12 -17.54
N LEU A 76 -10.43 24.80 -17.58
CA LEU A 76 -9.22 24.09 -17.20
C LEU A 76 -8.14 24.50 -18.19
N VAL A 77 -7.36 25.52 -17.83
CA VAL A 77 -6.09 25.80 -18.48
C VAL A 77 -5.22 24.59 -18.18
N GLU A 78 -5.05 23.73 -19.18
CA GLU A 78 -4.07 22.66 -19.10
C GLU A 78 -2.73 23.31 -18.76
N PRO A 79 -2.08 22.92 -17.64
CA PRO A 79 -0.76 23.45 -17.35
C PRO A 79 0.10 23.08 -18.57
N VAL A 80 0.71 24.08 -19.19
CA VAL A 80 1.75 23.87 -20.19
C VAL A 80 2.90 23.22 -19.43
N ILE A 81 2.90 21.88 -19.44
CA ILE A 81 3.98 21.08 -18.90
C ILE A 81 5.13 21.31 -19.88
N GLU A 82 6.06 22.19 -19.50
CA GLU A 82 7.38 22.20 -20.12
C GLU A 82 7.91 20.76 -20.08
N PRO A 83 8.45 20.21 -21.17
CA PRO A 83 8.92 18.83 -21.19
C PRO A 83 10.14 18.72 -20.26
N VAL A 84 9.88 18.43 -18.99
CA VAL A 84 10.90 17.96 -18.06
C VAL A 84 11.32 16.60 -18.57
N ASP A 85 12.60 16.48 -18.92
CA ASP A 85 13.24 15.25 -19.39
C ASP A 85 12.78 14.06 -18.54
N GLN A 86 11.90 13.24 -19.12
CA GLN A 86 11.44 11.98 -18.55
C GLN A 86 12.59 10.98 -18.62
N THR A 87 13.55 11.10 -17.71
CA THR A 87 14.66 10.16 -17.55
C THR A 87 14.56 9.31 -16.30
N GLU A 88 13.48 9.44 -15.52
CA GLU A 88 13.23 8.53 -14.40
C GLU A 88 11.80 7.98 -14.46
N ASP A 89 11.70 6.69 -14.76
CA ASP A 89 10.45 5.94 -14.71
C ASP A 89 9.76 6.14 -13.34
N PRO A 90 8.54 6.72 -13.28
CA PRO A 90 7.85 6.95 -12.01
C PRO A 90 7.47 5.66 -11.27
N LEU A 91 7.59 4.49 -11.94
CA LEU A 91 7.39 3.16 -11.35
C LEU A 91 8.67 2.60 -10.69
N ALA A 92 9.85 3.12 -11.02
CA ALA A 92 11.11 2.73 -10.38
C ALA A 92 11.22 3.23 -8.91
N SER A 93 10.44 4.25 -8.56
CA SER A 93 10.31 4.78 -7.20
C SER A 93 9.40 3.94 -6.29
N VAL A 94 8.60 3.04 -6.87
CA VAL A 94 7.70 2.13 -6.15
C VAL A 94 8.40 0.80 -5.84
N ALA A 95 9.73 0.79 -5.80
CA ALA A 95 10.46 -0.34 -5.24
C ALA A 95 10.17 -0.45 -3.73
N PRO A 96 9.97 -1.66 -3.18
CA PRO A 96 9.95 -1.83 -1.74
C PRO A 96 11.26 -1.27 -1.17
N ARG A 97 11.15 -0.32 -0.22
CA ARG A 97 12.32 0.30 0.41
C ARG A 97 13.30 -0.77 0.87
N GLN A 98 14.60 -0.48 0.74
CA GLN A 98 15.66 -1.36 1.23
C GLN A 98 15.37 -1.79 2.68
N ALA A 99 15.52 -3.09 2.99
CA ALA A 99 15.15 -3.64 4.30
C ALA A 99 15.82 -2.92 5.49
N ASN A 100 16.98 -2.31 5.27
CA ASN A 100 17.77 -1.61 6.28
C ASN A 100 17.63 -0.08 6.21
N TRP A 101 16.67 0.47 5.47
CA TRP A 101 16.53 1.92 5.30
C TRP A 101 16.34 2.66 6.64
N ASP A 102 15.54 2.06 7.52
CA ASP A 102 15.24 2.60 8.85
C ASP A 102 16.47 2.55 9.75
N LEU A 103 17.21 1.44 9.72
CA LEU A 103 18.47 1.30 10.45
C LEU A 103 19.51 2.33 10.00
N ARG A 104 19.65 2.57 8.69
CA ARG A 104 20.58 3.56 8.15
C ARG A 104 20.19 4.97 8.60
N ARG A 105 18.89 5.29 8.56
CA ARG A 105 18.36 6.59 9.03
C ARG A 105 18.63 6.80 10.52
N ASP A 106 18.32 5.80 11.35
CA ASP A 106 18.43 5.91 12.80
C ASP A 106 19.89 5.95 13.29
N VAL A 107 20.80 5.31 12.55
CA VAL A 107 22.24 5.30 12.84
C VAL A 107 22.96 6.52 12.26
N ALA A 108 22.46 7.12 11.18
CA ALA A 108 23.11 8.25 10.48
C ALA A 108 23.46 9.41 11.42
N LYS A 109 22.53 9.86 12.27
CA LYS A 109 22.76 10.98 13.20
C LYS A 109 23.81 10.67 14.27
N LYS A 110 23.96 9.40 14.66
CA LYS A 110 24.98 8.96 15.62
C LYS A 110 26.36 8.92 14.96
N LEU A 111 26.44 8.41 13.73
CA LEU A 111 27.67 8.41 12.95
C LEU A 111 28.14 9.82 12.62
N GLU A 112 27.25 10.73 12.22
CA GLU A 112 27.62 12.13 11.94
C GLU A 112 28.24 12.82 13.16
N LYS A 113 27.65 12.61 14.35
CA LYS A 113 28.21 13.13 15.61
C LYS A 113 29.57 12.51 15.94
N LEU A 114 29.73 11.22 15.69
CA LEU A 114 30.98 10.52 15.94
C LEU A 114 32.05 11.02 14.97
N ASP A 115 31.76 11.03 13.67
CA ASP A 115 32.65 11.49 12.60
C ASP A 115 33.14 12.92 12.84
N ARG A 116 32.25 13.85 13.23
CA ARG A 116 32.65 15.21 13.62
C ARG A 116 33.62 15.24 14.80
N ARG A 117 33.50 14.32 15.76
CA ARG A 117 34.45 14.21 16.89
C ARG A 117 35.76 13.56 16.43
N THR A 118 35.71 12.56 15.57
CA THR A 118 36.88 11.88 15.01
C THR A 118 37.73 12.84 14.19
N GLN A 119 37.10 13.65 13.32
CA GLN A 119 37.78 14.68 12.54
C GLN A 119 38.46 15.72 13.45
N ARG A 120 37.77 16.20 14.50
CA ARG A 120 38.36 17.10 15.49
C ARG A 120 39.54 16.47 16.22
N ALA A 121 39.40 15.24 16.70
CA ALA A 121 40.46 14.53 17.39
C ALA A 121 41.68 14.32 16.47
N MET A 122 41.45 13.99 15.20
CA MET A 122 42.50 13.87 14.19
C MET A 122 43.26 15.19 14.00
N LEU A 123 42.55 16.31 13.89
CA LEU A 123 43.17 17.64 13.82
C LEU A 123 44.00 17.97 15.06
N THR A 124 43.47 17.68 16.26
CA THR A 124 44.20 17.91 17.52
C THR A 124 45.48 17.06 17.59
N LEU A 125 45.42 15.79 17.20
CA LEU A 125 46.58 14.90 17.18
C LEU A 125 47.63 15.37 16.16
N MET A 126 47.22 15.82 14.98
CA MET A 126 48.14 16.41 13.99
C MET A 126 48.84 17.65 14.55
N GLN A 127 48.10 18.56 15.18
CA GLN A 127 48.68 19.77 15.79
C GLN A 127 49.68 19.44 16.90
N GLN A 128 49.36 18.46 17.75
CA GLN A 128 50.29 18.01 18.80
C GLN A 128 51.56 17.41 18.18
N GLN A 129 51.41 16.52 17.21
CA GLN A 129 52.54 15.89 16.53
C GLN A 129 53.42 16.91 15.80
N GLU A 130 52.83 17.92 15.16
CA GLU A 130 53.59 19.02 14.54
C GLU A 130 54.32 19.87 15.58
N ARG A 131 53.68 20.19 16.71
CA ARG A 131 54.31 20.95 17.81
C ARG A 131 55.49 20.18 18.41
N ASP A 132 55.31 18.90 18.72
CA ASP A 132 56.37 18.05 19.27
C ASP A 132 57.53 17.94 18.27
N ARG A 133 57.24 17.78 16.98
CA ARG A 133 58.26 17.79 15.91
C ARG A 133 59.02 19.12 15.82
N LEU A 134 58.35 20.25 16.01
CA LEU A 134 58.98 21.58 16.03
C LEU A 134 59.80 21.80 17.30
N GLU A 135 59.36 21.28 18.45
CA GLU A 135 60.10 21.30 19.72
C GLU A 135 61.36 20.44 19.62
N ASP A 136 61.28 19.25 19.04
CA ASP A 136 62.43 18.38 18.76
C ASP A 136 63.40 19.01 17.75
N ALA A 137 62.87 19.68 16.71
CA ALA A 137 63.68 20.40 15.73
C ALA A 137 64.27 21.71 16.26
N GLY A 138 63.64 22.32 17.27
CA GLY A 138 64.07 23.54 17.96
C GLY A 138 64.93 23.30 19.19
N GLY A 139 64.97 22.07 19.71
CA GLY A 139 65.71 21.63 20.90
C GLY A 139 67.20 21.38 20.68
N ILE A 140 67.74 21.72 19.50
CA ILE A 140 69.17 21.76 19.23
C ILE A 140 69.53 23.18 18.77
N ARG A 141 69.61 24.11 19.72
CA ARG A 141 70.41 25.34 19.61
C ARG A 141 71.06 25.61 20.96
N ASP A 142 72.39 25.71 20.91
CA ASP A 142 73.35 25.92 22.00
C ASP A 142 73.01 27.06 22.96
#